data_AF-A0A1H2CPJ2-F1
#
_entry.id   AF-A0A1H2CPJ2-F1
#
_cell.length_a   1.000
_cell.length_b   1.000
_cell.length_c   1.000
_cell.angle_alpha   90.00
_cell.angle_beta   90.00
_cell.angle_gamma   90.00
#
_symmetry.space_group_name_H-M   'P 1'
#
loop_
_entity.id
_entity.type
_entity.pdbx_description
1 polymer ?
#
loop_
_entity_poly.entity_id
_entity_poly.type
_entity_poly.pdbx_seq_one_letter_code
_entity_poly.pdbx_strand_id
1 'polypeptide(L)' 'MVPFALTGAAAFAVALLSTWLGGAPDSIVQICLAGLLWGIPGTLTMVVHDRNRKRRRALTHPEFHTTD' A
#
# COMPACT_ATOMS: atom_id res chain seq x y z
N MET A 1 -8.56 0.99 -4.28
CA MET A 1 -7.41 0.07 -4.44
C MET A 1 -6.39 0.30 -3.33
N VAL A 2 -6.19 1.56 -2.94
CA VAL A 2 -5.29 1.97 -1.84
C VAL A 2 -5.44 1.18 -0.53
N PRO A 3 -6.64 0.78 -0.05
CA PRO A 3 -6.75 -0.02 1.17
C PRO A 3 -6.01 -1.35 1.09
N PHE A 4 -6.05 -2.02 -0.06
CA PHE A 4 -5.36 -3.30 -0.28
C PHE A 4 -3.83 -3.14 -0.25
N ALA A 5 -3.30 -2.10 -0.90
CA ALA A 5 -1.87 -1.81 -0.85
C ALA A 5 -1.40 -1.48 0.58
N LEU A 6 -2.19 -0.71 1.33
CA LEU A 6 -1.94 -0.44 2.75
C LEU A 6 -1.93 -1.71 3.59
N THR A 7 -2.88 -2.63 3.38
CA THR A 7 -2.90 -3.91 4.10
C THR A 7 -1.66 -4.75 3.82
N GLY A 8 -1.20 -4.81 2.56
CA GLY A 8 0.03 -5.51 2.21
C GLY A 8 1.27 -4.90 2.86
N ALA A 9 1.42 -3.57 2.81
CA ALA A 9 2.52 -2.87 3.47
C ALA A 9 2.48 -3.07 4.99
N ALA A 10 1.30 -2.97 5.61
CA ALA A 10 1.13 -3.19 7.05
C ALA A 10 1.50 -4.63 7.46
N ALA A 11 1.12 -5.64 6.67
CA ALA A 11 1.49 -7.03 6.92
C ALA A 11 3.01 -7.23 6.92
N PHE A 12 3.72 -6.62 5.96
CA PHE A 12 5.18 -6.66 5.92
C PHE A 12 5.84 -5.91 7.09
N ALA A 13 5.27 -4.78 7.51
CA ALA A 13 5.76 -4.06 8.70
C ALA A 13 5.60 -4.89 9.98
N VAL A 14 4.46 -5.56 10.14
CA VAL A 14 4.22 -6.46 11.29
C VAL A 14 5.14 -7.68 11.23
N ALA A 15 5.34 -8.28 10.05
CA ALA A 15 6.26 -9.40 9.87
C ALA A 15 7.71 -8.99 10.15
N LEU A 16 8.14 -7.82 9.70
CA LEU A 16 9.46 -7.26 9.98
C LEU A 16 9.66 -7.08 11.49
N LEU A 17 8.69 -6.48 12.18
CA LEU A 17 8.76 -6.27 13.62
C LEU A 17 8.82 -7.61 14.38
N SER A 18 7.98 -8.56 13.98
CA SER A 18 7.89 -9.88 14.62
C SER A 18 9.17 -10.70 14.43
N THR A 19 9.74 -10.68 13.22
CA THR A 19 10.99 -11.41 12.90
C THR A 19 12.20 -10.80 13.58
N TRP A 20 12.25 -9.47 13.68
CA TRP A 20 13.31 -8.76 14.40
C TRP A 20 13.27 -9.04 15.91
N LEU A 21 12.09 -8.98 16.54
CA LEU A 21 11.92 -9.30 17.96
C LEU A 21 12.16 -10.79 18.27
N GLY A 22 11.81 -11.67 17.33
CA GLY A 22 11.97 -13.12 17.48
C GLY A 22 13.38 -13.65 17.23
N GLY A 23 14.34 -12.78 16.87
CA GLY A 23 15.70 -13.20 16.54
C GLY A 23 15.78 -14.09 15.29
N ALA A 24 14.90 -13.86 14.32
CA ALA A 24 14.92 -14.60 13.06
C ALA A 24 16.23 -14.36 12.29
N PRO A 25 16.63 -15.28 11.39
CA PRO A 25 17.81 -15.09 10.56
C PRO A 25 17.76 -13.78 9.78
N ASP A 26 18.90 -13.10 9.65
CA ASP A 26 19.00 -11.79 8.97
C ASP A 26 18.40 -11.80 7.56
N SER A 27 18.51 -12.91 6.83
CA SER A 27 17.92 -13.06 5.50
C SER A 27 16.40 -12.89 5.50
N ILE A 28 15.71 -13.39 6.54
CA ILE A 28 14.26 -13.28 6.68
C ILE A 28 13.86 -11.84 7.02
N VAL A 29 14.60 -11.20 7.94
CA VAL A 29 14.40 -9.78 8.28
C VAL A 29 14.60 -8.90 7.04
N GLN A 30 15.65 -9.16 6.25
CA GLN A 30 15.92 -8.47 4.99
C GLN A 30 14.81 -8.67 3.96
N ILE A 31 14.25 -9.87 3.83
CA ILE A 31 13.11 -10.14 2.94
C ILE A 31 11.88 -9.34 3.39
N CYS A 32 11.56 -9.32 4.68
CA CYS A 32 10.44 -8.54 5.20
C CYS A 32 10.63 -7.04 4.97
N LEU A 33 11.85 -6.54 5.17
CA LEU A 33 12.21 -5.15 4.90
C LEU A 33 12.10 -4.81 3.41
N ALA A 34 12.63 -5.68 2.53
CA ALA A 34 12.54 -5.51 1.09
C ALA A 34 11.08 -5.49 0.62
N GLY A 35 10.24 -6.38 1.15
CA GLY A 35 8.80 -6.40 0.88
C GLY A 35 8.09 -5.12 1.32
N LEU A 36 8.43 -4.59 2.50
CA LEU A 36 7.89 -3.31 2.98
C LEU A 36 8.29 -2.14 2.07
N LEU A 37 9.58 -2.06 1.70
CA LEU A 37 10.10 -1.01 0.83
C LEU A 37 9.48 -1.11 -0.59
N TRP A 38 9.33 -2.32 -1.11
CA TRP A 38 8.69 -2.55 -2.41
C TRP A 38 7.18 -2.28 -2.41
N GLY A 39 6.55 -2.31 -1.22
CA GLY A 39 5.15 -1.89 -1.05
C GLY A 39 4.93 -0.39 -1.32
N ILE A 40 5.95 0.45 -1.17
CA ILE A 40 5.87 1.91 -1.36
C ILE A 40 5.49 2.28 -2.81
N PRO A 41 6.23 1.86 -3.86
CA PRO A 41 5.85 2.18 -5.24
C PRO A 41 4.48 1.57 -5.61
N GLY A 42 4.15 0.38 -5.12
CA GLY A 42 2.82 -0.23 -5.29
C GLY A 42 1.70 0.64 -4.70
N THR A 43 1.90 1.19 -3.51
CA THR A 43 0.92 2.07 -2.85
C THR A 43 0.77 3.39 -3.59
N LEU A 44 1.89 4.01 -3.98
CA LEU A 44 1.90 5.26 -4.76
C LEU A 44 1.13 5.13 -6.08
N THR A 45 1.38 4.06 -6.82
CA THR A 45 0.66 3.81 -8.09
C THR A 45 -0.83 3.63 -7.87
N MET A 46 -1.25 2.95 -6.79
CA MET A 46 -2.66 2.81 -6.44
C MET A 46 -3.32 4.13 -6.02
N VAL A 47 -2.60 5.02 -5.32
CA VAL A 47 -3.11 6.37 -4.99
C VAL A 47 -3.35 7.18 -6.25
N VAL A 48 -2.38 7.21 -7.17
CA VAL A 48 -2.52 7.91 -8.45
C VAL A 48 -3.66 7.31 -9.28
N HIS A 49 -3.77 5.97 -9.30
CA HIS A 49 -4.84 5.27 -9.98
C HIS A 49 -6.22 5.63 -9.41
N ASP A 50 -6.39 5.62 -8.08
CA ASP A 50 -7.67 5.96 -7.44
C ASP A 50 -8.02 7.44 -7.66
N ARG A 51 -7.04 8.36 -7.68
CA ARG A 51 -7.27 9.77 -8.06
C ARG A 51 -7.78 9.92 -9.49
N ASN A 52 -7.14 9.24 -10.44
CA ASN A 52 -7.57 9.29 -11.84
C ASN A 52 -8.94 8.62 -12.05
N ARG A 53 -9.21 7.53 -11.31
CA ARG A 53 -10.52 6.86 -11.29
C ARG A 53 -11.62 7.77 -10.74
N LYS A 54 -11.38 8.49 -9.64
CA LYS A 54 -12.31 9.48 -9.09
C LYS A 54 -12.58 10.60 -10.11
N ARG A 55 -11.54 11.16 -10.72
CA ARG A 55 -11.65 12.21 -11.74
C ARG A 55 -12.48 11.78 -12.95
N ARG A 56 -12.28 10.56 -13.45
CA ARG A 56 -13.08 10.03 -14.58
C ARG A 56 -14.56 9.91 -14.22
N ARG A 57 -14.88 9.44 -13.00
CA ARG A 57 -16.27 9.31 -12.53
C ARG A 57 -16.98 10.66 -12.45
N ALA A 58 -16.32 11.69 -11.94
CA ALA A 58 -16.88 13.04 -11.90
C ALA A 58 -17.19 13.61 -13.30
N LEU A 59 -16.46 13.20 -14.34
CA LEU A 59 -16.69 13.64 -15.73
C LEU A 59 -17.79 12.85 -16.45
N THR A 60 -18.07 11.61 -16.04
CA THR A 60 -19.08 10.74 -16.69
C THR A 60 -20.41 10.68 -15.94
N HIS A 61 -20.41 10.99 -14.65
CA HIS A 61 -21.59 11.02 -13.80
C HIS A 61 -21.68 12.39 -13.13
N PRO A 62 -22.43 13.35 -13.70
CA PRO A 62 -22.53 14.71 -13.15
C PRO A 62 -23.17 14.73 -11.75
N GLU A 63 -23.90 13.69 -11.35
CA GLU A 63 -24.38 13.50 -9.97
C GLU A 63 -23.27 13.20 -8.94
N PHE A 64 -22.05 12.86 -9.37
CA PHE A 64 -20.93 12.54 -8.48
C PHE A 64 -20.18 13.82 -8.04
N HIS A 65 -20.63 14.45 -6.97
CA HIS A 65 -19.85 15.45 -6.26
C HIS A 65 -18.84 14.79 -5.32
N THR A 66 -17.55 14.87 -5.64
CA THR A 66 -16.47 14.51 -4.69
C THR A 66 -16.24 15.67 -3.74
N THR A 67 -16.63 15.52 -2.48
CA THR A 67 -16.09 16.32 -1.37
C THR A 67 -14.65 15.89 -1.10
N ASP A 68 -13.73 16.86 -1.14
CA ASP A 68 -12.30 16.68 -0.88
C ASP A 68 -12.00 16.31 0.58
#